data_AF-A0A367AT30-F1
#
_entry.id   AF-A0A367AT30-F1
#
_cell.length_a   1.000
_cell.length_b   1.000
_cell.length_c   1.000
_cell.angle_alpha   90.00
_cell.angle_beta   90.00
_cell.angle_gamma   90.00
#
_symmetry.space_group_name_H-M   'P 1'
#
loop_
_entity.id
_entity.type
_entity.pdbx_description
1 polymer ?
#
loop_
_entity_poly.entity_id
_entity_poly.type
_entity_poly.pdbx_seq_one_letter_code
_entity_poly.pdbx_strand_id
1 'polypeptide(L)'
;MCDCTNTHVKPAHRTPKRAGVILSTTVLLIGSGVAWAAWTTSGTGAATAQATTADSLVVGPGTPVGTLYPKPAGGYGNGTVGAVHTTVTNPNAYPVRITQATVGAITITPASGKSCAAGSVIASTSGPMTLTTPISLAANSSATAVDIPGAIEMIPSAEDGCQGASISLTLTLTAASA
;
A
#
# COMPACT_ATOMS: atom_id res chain seq x y z
N MET A 1 -118.24 -24.38 23.24
CA MET A 1 -117.47 -24.74 22.04
C MET A 1 -117.04 -23.42 21.42
N CYS A 2 -115.75 -23.07 21.36
CA CYS A 2 -114.70 -23.68 20.53
C CYS A 2 -114.94 -23.45 19.04
N ASP A 3 -114.23 -22.46 18.49
CA ASP A 3 -114.04 -22.14 17.08
C ASP A 3 -112.84 -21.16 17.01
N CYS A 4 -111.98 -21.07 15.98
CA CYS A 4 -111.82 -21.87 14.76
C CYS A 4 -110.33 -22.25 14.59
N THR A 5 -110.03 -23.30 13.82
CA THR A 5 -108.68 -23.54 13.28
C THR A 5 -108.55 -22.90 11.90
N ASN A 6 -107.40 -22.29 11.57
CA ASN A 6 -107.12 -21.77 10.23
C ASN A 6 -105.66 -22.01 9.78
N THR A 7 -105.44 -21.89 8.47
CA THR A 7 -104.40 -22.63 7.74
C THR A 7 -103.02 -21.97 7.56
N HIS A 8 -102.02 -22.86 7.46
CA HIS A 8 -100.77 -22.79 6.67
C HIS A 8 -100.57 -21.60 5.70
N VAL A 9 -99.37 -20.98 5.72
CA VAL A 9 -98.21 -21.19 4.80
C VAL A 9 -97.15 -20.11 5.07
N LYS A 10 -95.85 -20.46 5.02
CA LYS A 10 -94.72 -19.51 5.10
C LYS A 10 -94.37 -18.89 3.73
N PRO A 11 -93.99 -17.60 3.69
CA PRO A 11 -92.99 -17.09 2.73
C PRO A 11 -91.71 -16.59 3.41
N ALA A 12 -90.68 -16.31 2.60
CA ALA A 12 -89.29 -16.18 3.01
C ALA A 12 -88.78 -14.75 3.26
N HIS A 13 -87.62 -14.65 3.92
CA HIS A 13 -86.86 -13.41 4.17
C HIS A 13 -86.59 -12.55 2.93
N ARG A 14 -86.62 -11.21 3.11
CA ARG A 14 -85.63 -10.29 2.53
C ARG A 14 -85.22 -9.21 3.54
N THR A 15 -83.93 -8.89 3.57
CA THR A 15 -83.28 -7.94 4.49
C THR A 15 -83.56 -6.47 4.15
N PRO A 16 -83.80 -5.58 5.13
CA PRO A 16 -83.73 -4.14 4.90
C PRO A 16 -82.27 -3.66 4.84
N LYS A 17 -81.95 -2.81 3.85
CA LYS A 17 -80.74 -2.00 3.81
C LYS A 17 -81.13 -0.55 3.49
N ARG A 18 -80.51 0.42 4.19
CA ARG A 18 -80.55 1.89 3.96
C ARG A 18 -81.91 2.54 4.34
N ALA A 19 -81.99 3.78 4.81
CA ALA A 19 -80.96 4.80 5.16
C ALA A 19 -81.45 5.68 6.33
N GLY A 20 -80.53 6.36 7.02
CA GLY A 20 -80.84 7.40 8.02
C GLY A 20 -79.58 8.21 8.39
N VAL A 21 -79.60 9.51 8.13
CA VAL A 21 -78.48 10.48 8.21
C VAL A 21 -79.11 11.89 8.36
N ILE A 22 -78.51 12.94 8.92
CA ILE A 22 -77.11 13.27 9.32
C ILE A 22 -77.15 13.96 10.71
N LEU A 23 -75.97 14.20 11.33
CA LEU A 23 -75.58 15.33 12.23
C LEU A 23 -74.85 14.82 13.51
N SER A 24 -73.55 14.50 13.47
CA SER A 24 -72.38 15.41 13.46
C SER A 24 -72.06 16.11 14.80
N THR A 25 -71.19 15.48 15.60
CA THR A 25 -70.24 16.23 16.44
C THR A 25 -68.92 15.47 16.51
N THR A 26 -67.83 16.16 16.18
CA THR A 26 -66.52 15.57 15.92
C THR A 26 -65.66 15.51 17.18
N VAL A 27 -65.19 14.33 17.56
CA VAL A 27 -63.89 14.17 18.23
C VAL A 27 -63.10 13.11 17.46
N LEU A 28 -62.08 13.56 16.72
CA LEU A 28 -61.12 12.69 16.07
C LEU A 28 -60.27 12.01 17.14
N LEU A 29 -60.58 10.76 17.47
CA LEU A 29 -59.58 9.86 18.04
C LEU A 29 -58.67 9.39 16.91
N ILE A 30 -57.61 10.15 16.65
CA ILE A 30 -56.46 9.71 15.84
C ILE A 30 -55.75 8.62 16.66
N GLY A 31 -56.29 7.41 16.59
CA GLY A 31 -55.96 6.31 17.51
C GLY A 31 -55.96 4.93 16.87
N SER A 32 -56.11 4.82 15.55
CA SER A 32 -55.81 3.59 14.82
C SER A 32 -54.30 3.48 14.56
N GLY A 33 -53.54 3.40 15.64
CA GLY A 33 -52.11 3.11 15.59
C GLY A 33 -51.91 1.69 15.06
N VAL A 34 -51.69 1.56 13.75
CA VAL A 34 -51.20 0.31 13.17
C VAL A 34 -49.76 0.17 13.63
N ALA A 35 -49.57 -0.43 14.81
CA ALA A 35 -48.26 -0.71 15.35
C ALA A 35 -47.63 -1.84 14.54
N TRP A 36 -47.02 -1.48 13.41
CA TRP A 36 -46.11 -2.35 12.69
C TRP A 36 -44.91 -2.58 13.59
N ALA A 37 -44.96 -3.65 14.37
CA ALA A 37 -43.79 -4.22 15.03
C ALA A 37 -42.86 -4.78 13.95
N ALA A 38 -42.11 -3.89 13.30
CA ALA A 38 -40.96 -4.26 12.50
C ALA A 38 -39.93 -4.86 13.47
N TRP A 39 -39.80 -6.19 13.46
CA TRP A 39 -38.78 -6.89 14.23
C TRP A 39 -37.42 -6.51 13.66
N THR A 40 -36.75 -5.56 14.31
CA THR A 40 -35.41 -5.09 13.95
C THR A 40 -34.37 -6.11 14.35
N THR A 41 -34.24 -7.16 13.55
CA THR A 41 -33.14 -8.12 13.65
C THR A 41 -31.83 -7.44 13.23
N SER A 42 -31.06 -6.98 14.20
CA SER A 42 -29.68 -6.56 14.00
C SER A 42 -28.73 -7.73 14.23
N GLY A 43 -27.75 -7.90 13.33
CA GLY A 43 -26.71 -8.91 13.44
C GLY A 43 -25.34 -8.24 13.36
N THR A 44 -24.52 -8.41 14.39
CA THR A 44 -23.13 -7.97 14.41
C THR A 44 -22.21 -9.15 14.07
N GLY A 45 -21.55 -9.07 12.91
CA GLY A 45 -20.50 -10.01 12.52
C GLY A 45 -19.12 -9.48 12.90
N ALA A 46 -18.34 -10.25 13.66
CA ALA A 46 -16.93 -9.95 13.87
C ALA A 46 -16.11 -10.47 12.68
N ALA A 47 -15.36 -9.59 12.02
CA ALA A 47 -14.41 -9.95 10.96
C ALA A 47 -12.97 -9.76 11.48
N THR A 48 -12.17 -10.81 11.44
CA THR A 48 -10.73 -10.75 11.76
C THR A 48 -9.92 -10.65 10.47
N ALA A 49 -9.21 -9.54 10.29
CA ALA A 49 -8.17 -9.43 9.26
C ALA A 49 -6.80 -9.76 9.87
N GLN A 50 -5.98 -10.50 9.14
CA GLN A 50 -4.57 -10.75 9.49
C GLN A 50 -3.68 -9.96 8.53
N ALA A 51 -2.69 -9.25 9.05
CA ALA A 51 -1.67 -8.61 8.24
C ALA A 51 -0.64 -9.66 7.79
N THR A 52 -0.21 -9.59 6.52
CA THR A 52 0.89 -10.43 6.04
C THR A 52 2.23 -9.94 6.59
N THR A 53 3.20 -10.84 6.72
CA THR A 53 4.60 -10.47 6.93
C THR A 53 5.20 -9.90 5.65
N ALA A 54 6.14 -8.97 5.79
CA ALA A 54 6.94 -8.43 4.70
C ALA A 54 8.18 -9.30 4.47
N ASP A 55 8.41 -9.72 3.24
CA ASP A 55 9.65 -10.37 2.81
C ASP A 55 10.74 -9.34 2.52
N SER A 56 11.99 -9.70 2.79
CA SER A 56 13.15 -8.84 2.52
C SER A 56 13.42 -8.69 1.02
N LEU A 57 13.90 -7.52 0.62
CA LEU A 57 14.38 -7.29 -0.74
C LEU A 57 15.69 -8.06 -0.97
N VAL A 58 15.80 -8.72 -2.13
CA VAL A 58 17.07 -9.34 -2.55
C VAL A 58 17.82 -8.32 -3.39
N VAL A 59 18.96 -7.86 -2.90
CA VAL A 59 19.81 -6.82 -3.52
C VAL A 59 21.07 -7.46 -4.09
N GLY A 60 21.36 -7.21 -5.35
CA GLY A 60 22.57 -7.67 -6.03
C GLY A 60 23.83 -6.88 -5.63
N PRO A 61 25.02 -7.33 -6.05
CA PRO A 61 26.23 -6.54 -5.91
C PRO A 61 26.09 -5.21 -6.67
N GLY A 62 26.57 -4.14 -6.04
CA GLY A 62 26.63 -2.82 -6.64
C GLY A 62 27.90 -2.61 -7.47
N THR A 63 27.77 -2.02 -8.66
CA THR A 63 28.88 -1.57 -9.50
C THR A 63 28.75 -0.07 -9.78
N PRO A 64 29.81 0.75 -9.63
CA PRO A 64 29.72 2.18 -9.92
C PRO A 64 29.38 2.48 -11.37
N VAL A 65 28.62 3.57 -11.59
CA VAL A 65 28.20 4.04 -12.91
C VAL A 65 29.09 5.18 -13.36
N GLY A 66 29.61 5.08 -14.59
CA GLY A 66 30.52 6.08 -15.15
C GLY A 66 31.90 6.06 -14.50
N THR A 67 32.66 7.14 -14.69
CA THR A 67 34.01 7.29 -14.14
C THR A 67 33.98 7.93 -12.75
N LEU A 68 34.53 7.23 -11.77
CA LEU A 68 34.80 7.80 -10.45
C LEU A 68 36.22 8.37 -10.43
N TYR A 69 36.36 9.60 -9.93
CA TYR A 69 37.62 10.35 -9.89
C TYR A 69 37.77 11.08 -8.54
N PRO A 70 38.99 11.47 -8.13
CA PRO A 70 39.23 12.11 -6.83
C PRO A 70 38.33 13.33 -6.64
N LYS A 71 37.61 13.35 -5.52
CA LYS A 71 36.60 14.38 -5.22
C LYS A 71 37.23 15.78 -5.21
N PRO A 72 36.78 16.71 -6.08
CA PRO A 72 37.25 18.10 -6.04
C PRO A 72 36.89 18.79 -4.72
N ALA A 73 37.62 19.85 -4.37
CA ALA A 73 37.36 20.61 -3.14
C ALA A 73 35.94 21.22 -3.06
N GLY A 74 35.32 21.50 -4.21
CA GLY A 74 33.91 21.94 -4.31
C GLY A 74 32.88 20.80 -4.35
N GLY A 75 33.30 19.55 -4.15
CA GLY A 75 32.49 18.35 -4.39
C GLY A 75 32.37 18.00 -5.87
N TYR A 76 31.50 17.03 -6.18
CA TYR A 76 31.17 16.68 -7.57
C TYR A 76 30.13 17.64 -8.13
N GLY A 77 30.40 18.23 -9.30
CA GLY A 77 29.46 19.14 -9.99
C GLY A 77 28.23 18.44 -10.59
N ASN A 78 28.13 17.11 -10.49
CA ASN A 78 26.99 16.32 -10.95
C ASN A 78 26.70 15.21 -9.94
N GLY A 79 25.46 15.14 -9.45
CA GLY A 79 25.00 14.13 -8.48
C GLY A 79 24.92 12.69 -9.01
N THR A 80 25.17 12.46 -10.30
CA THR A 80 25.33 11.09 -10.84
C THR A 80 26.75 10.55 -10.67
N VAL A 81 27.75 11.38 -10.33
CA VAL A 81 29.10 10.86 -10.02
C VAL A 81 29.02 10.08 -8.72
N GLY A 82 29.59 8.88 -8.70
CA GLY A 82 29.46 7.98 -7.56
C GLY A 82 28.11 7.28 -7.44
N ALA A 83 27.27 7.35 -8.49
CA ALA A 83 26.10 6.49 -8.59
C ALA A 83 26.51 5.01 -8.67
N VAL A 84 25.68 4.13 -8.12
CA VAL A 84 25.91 2.68 -8.11
C VAL A 84 24.72 1.96 -8.71
N HIS A 85 24.97 1.17 -9.75
CA HIS A 85 24.00 0.27 -10.34
C HIS A 85 23.91 -1.03 -9.55
N THR A 86 22.69 -1.52 -9.31
CA THR A 86 22.43 -2.83 -8.71
C THR A 86 21.14 -3.42 -9.29
N THR A 87 20.87 -4.69 -9.01
CA THR A 87 19.58 -5.32 -9.29
C THR A 87 18.84 -5.59 -7.99
N VAL A 88 17.53 -5.36 -7.97
CA VAL A 88 16.69 -5.54 -6.78
C VAL A 88 15.47 -6.39 -7.12
N THR A 89 15.23 -7.44 -6.33
CA THR A 89 14.00 -8.24 -6.41
C THR A 89 13.08 -7.88 -5.25
N ASN A 90 11.82 -7.62 -5.56
CA ASN A 90 10.75 -7.48 -4.58
C ASN A 90 9.87 -8.75 -4.60
N PRO A 91 10.09 -9.71 -3.68
CA PRO A 91 9.26 -10.92 -3.59
C PRO A 91 7.85 -10.65 -3.03
N ASN A 92 7.59 -9.47 -2.48
CA ASN A 92 6.29 -9.14 -1.88
C ASN A 92 5.18 -9.04 -2.93
N ALA A 93 3.98 -9.49 -2.56
CA ALA A 93 2.77 -9.38 -3.39
C ALA A 93 2.20 -7.94 -3.52
N TYR A 94 2.93 -6.93 -3.03
CA TYR A 94 2.59 -5.51 -3.09
C TYR A 94 3.81 -4.68 -3.55
N PRO A 95 3.60 -3.52 -4.19
CA PRO A 95 4.69 -2.64 -4.61
C PRO A 95 5.38 -1.99 -3.40
N VAL A 96 6.65 -1.65 -3.56
CA VAL A 96 7.46 -0.98 -2.53
C VAL A 96 8.21 0.23 -3.09
N ARG A 97 8.56 1.18 -2.22
CA ARG A 97 9.42 2.33 -2.52
C ARG A 97 10.68 2.25 -1.69
N ILE A 98 11.82 2.10 -2.34
CA ILE A 98 13.14 2.23 -1.72
C ILE A 98 13.32 3.71 -1.36
N THR A 99 13.55 3.99 -0.07
CA THR A 99 13.71 5.34 0.47
C THR A 99 15.11 5.61 1.00
N GLN A 100 15.86 4.55 1.36
CA GLN A 100 17.23 4.68 1.83
C GLN A 100 18.13 3.58 1.27
N ALA A 101 19.42 3.89 1.15
CA ALA A 101 20.47 2.93 0.85
C ALA A 101 21.57 3.01 1.92
N THR A 102 22.30 1.92 2.14
CA THR A 102 23.51 1.88 2.96
C THR A 102 24.58 1.13 2.17
N VAL A 103 25.74 1.75 2.00
CA VAL A 103 26.91 1.11 1.40
C VAL A 103 27.61 0.26 2.46
N GLY A 104 27.81 -1.02 2.17
CA GLY A 104 28.56 -1.95 3.00
C GLY A 104 30.02 -2.06 2.58
N ALA A 105 30.54 -3.29 2.49
CA ALA A 105 31.92 -3.52 2.06
C ALA A 105 32.15 -3.05 0.62
N ILE A 106 33.25 -2.33 0.40
CA ILE A 106 33.74 -1.91 -0.92
C ILE A 106 35.01 -2.70 -1.22
N THR A 107 35.04 -3.35 -2.38
CA THR A 107 36.21 -4.07 -2.89
C THR A 107 36.75 -3.32 -4.10
N ILE A 108 38.06 -3.04 -4.09
CA ILE A 108 38.76 -2.40 -5.21
C ILE A 108 39.76 -3.41 -5.77
N THR A 109 39.68 -3.67 -7.06
CA THR A 109 40.63 -4.52 -7.79
C THR A 109 41.42 -3.63 -8.77
N PRO A 110 42.69 -3.30 -8.46
CA PRO A 110 43.51 -2.44 -9.31
C PRO A 110 43.68 -3.00 -10.73
N ALA A 111 43.97 -2.11 -11.68
CA ALA A 111 44.42 -2.53 -13.01
C ALA A 111 45.77 -3.27 -12.94
N SER A 112 46.06 -4.11 -13.93
CA SER A 112 47.32 -4.87 -13.97
C SER A 112 48.54 -3.92 -13.92
N GLY A 113 49.47 -4.20 -13.00
CA GLY A 113 50.65 -3.36 -12.77
C GLY A 113 50.40 -2.05 -12.02
N LYS A 114 49.24 -1.88 -11.37
CA LYS A 114 48.88 -0.70 -10.56
C LYS A 114 48.56 -1.06 -9.11
N SER A 115 48.68 -0.09 -8.20
CA SER A 115 48.17 -0.12 -6.82
C SER A 115 46.97 0.82 -6.67
N CYS A 116 45.95 0.39 -5.93
CA CYS A 116 44.92 1.31 -5.44
C CYS A 116 44.57 0.89 -4.02
N ALA A 117 44.89 1.76 -3.06
CA ALA A 117 44.74 1.48 -1.65
C ALA A 117 43.28 1.19 -1.26
N ALA A 118 43.09 0.26 -0.33
CA ALA A 118 41.81 0.09 0.34
C ALA A 118 41.44 1.41 1.05
N GLY A 119 40.24 1.92 0.79
CA GLY A 119 39.81 3.25 1.26
C GLY A 119 40.06 4.40 0.29
N SER A 120 40.67 4.20 -0.88
CA SER A 120 40.66 5.22 -1.95
C SER A 120 39.25 5.53 -2.46
N VAL A 121 38.31 4.59 -2.27
CA VAL A 121 36.87 4.77 -2.51
C VAL A 121 36.12 4.47 -1.20
N ILE A 122 35.20 5.36 -0.83
CA ILE A 122 34.42 5.31 0.41
C ILE A 122 32.93 5.55 0.12
N ALA A 123 32.07 5.27 1.10
CA ALA A 123 30.68 5.70 1.05
C ALA A 123 30.58 7.23 1.20
N SER A 124 29.73 7.90 0.41
CA SER A 124 29.52 9.36 0.50
C SER A 124 28.81 9.79 1.79
N THR A 125 28.22 8.85 2.51
CA THR A 125 27.52 9.06 3.78
C THR A 125 27.84 7.90 4.71
N SER A 126 28.13 8.19 5.98
CA SER A 126 28.29 7.16 7.00
C SER A 126 26.92 6.65 7.43
N GLY A 127 26.62 5.38 7.12
CA GLY A 127 25.33 4.76 7.40
C GLY A 127 24.26 5.03 6.33
N PRO A 128 22.96 5.06 6.69
CA PRO A 128 21.88 5.20 5.73
C PRO A 128 21.85 6.58 5.05
N MET A 129 21.96 6.60 3.72
CA MET A 129 21.63 7.76 2.89
C MET A 129 20.15 7.72 2.51
N THR A 130 19.46 8.85 2.62
CA THR A 130 18.08 9.00 2.14
C THR A 130 18.06 9.39 0.67
N LEU A 131 17.24 8.72 -0.14
CA LEU A 131 17.09 9.02 -1.55
C LEU A 131 16.13 10.19 -1.74
N THR A 132 16.56 11.26 -2.44
CA THR A 132 15.72 12.42 -2.77
C THR A 132 14.49 12.04 -3.58
N THR A 133 14.65 11.06 -4.48
CA THR A 133 13.56 10.47 -5.27
C THR A 133 13.46 8.99 -4.91
N PRO A 134 12.40 8.55 -4.20
CA PRO A 134 12.22 7.14 -3.88
C PRO A 134 12.02 6.27 -5.13
N ILE A 135 12.64 5.09 -5.14
CA ILE A 135 12.65 4.20 -6.30
C ILE A 135 11.55 3.17 -6.13
N SER A 136 10.59 3.13 -7.06
CA SER A 136 9.43 2.23 -6.98
C SER A 136 9.73 0.88 -7.62
N LEU A 137 9.43 -0.20 -6.90
CA LEU A 137 9.43 -1.58 -7.41
C LEU A 137 8.01 -2.12 -7.41
N ALA A 138 7.64 -2.84 -8.47
CA ALA A 138 6.33 -3.48 -8.56
C ALA A 138 6.22 -4.68 -7.61
N ALA A 139 4.99 -5.14 -7.35
CA ALA A 139 4.76 -6.41 -6.68
C ALA A 139 5.40 -7.57 -7.48
N ASN A 140 6.02 -8.53 -6.78
CA ASN A 140 6.67 -9.71 -7.36
C ASN A 140 7.73 -9.39 -8.45
N SER A 141 8.35 -8.20 -8.45
CA SER A 141 9.30 -7.80 -9.49
C SER A 141 10.65 -8.52 -9.34
N SER A 142 11.04 -9.29 -10.35
CA SER A 142 12.36 -9.92 -10.43
C SER A 142 13.45 -8.90 -10.78
N ALA A 143 14.65 -9.09 -10.20
CA ALA A 143 15.97 -8.55 -10.60
C ALA A 143 15.94 -7.22 -11.38
N THR A 144 15.25 -6.22 -10.85
CA THR A 144 14.99 -4.95 -11.53
C THR A 144 16.22 -4.06 -11.39
N ALA A 145 16.69 -3.49 -12.50
CA ALA A 145 17.82 -2.57 -12.52
C ALA A 145 17.50 -1.28 -11.75
N VAL A 146 18.40 -0.88 -10.86
CA VAL A 146 18.24 0.26 -9.95
C VAL A 146 19.57 1.01 -9.83
N ASP A 147 19.54 2.33 -10.04
CA ASP A 147 20.68 3.21 -9.81
C ASP A 147 20.51 3.99 -8.50
N ILE A 148 21.47 3.86 -7.59
CA ILE A 148 21.55 4.63 -6.35
C ILE A 148 22.48 5.83 -6.58
N PRO A 149 21.98 7.06 -6.73
CA PRO A 149 22.82 8.22 -7.08
C PRO A 149 23.74 8.63 -5.93
N GLY A 150 24.99 8.97 -6.23
CA GLY A 150 25.94 9.55 -5.27
C GLY A 150 26.29 8.68 -4.06
N ALA A 151 26.15 7.35 -4.13
CA ALA A 151 26.34 6.45 -3.00
C ALA A 151 27.80 6.37 -2.51
N ILE A 152 28.77 6.54 -3.40
CA ILE A 152 30.20 6.46 -3.10
C ILE A 152 30.98 7.68 -3.63
N GLU A 153 32.15 7.92 -3.05
CA GLU A 153 33.10 8.92 -3.53
C GLU A 153 34.54 8.40 -3.49
N MET A 154 35.38 8.90 -4.41
CA MET A 154 36.81 8.65 -4.37
C MET A 154 37.49 9.79 -3.63
N ILE A 155 38.34 9.46 -2.66
CA ILE A 155 38.96 10.46 -1.78
C ILE A 155 39.87 11.40 -2.60
N PRO A 156 40.03 12.68 -2.19
CA PRO A 156 40.85 13.65 -2.93
C PRO A 156 42.33 13.24 -3.06
N SER A 157 42.82 12.39 -2.16
CA SER A 157 44.20 11.88 -2.12
C SER A 157 44.36 10.46 -2.70
N ALA A 158 43.42 10.00 -3.53
CA ALA A 158 43.55 8.70 -4.19
C ALA A 158 44.73 8.71 -5.19
N GLU A 159 45.46 7.60 -5.24
CA GLU A 159 46.66 7.46 -6.07
C GLU A 159 46.33 7.21 -7.55
N ASP A 160 47.23 7.60 -8.46
CA ASP A 160 47.05 7.39 -9.92
C ASP A 160 46.93 5.91 -10.33
N GLY A 161 47.33 4.98 -9.48
CA GLY A 161 47.12 3.55 -9.72
C GLY A 161 45.66 3.09 -9.55
N CYS A 162 44.77 3.94 -9.03
CA CYS A 162 43.33 3.72 -9.07
C CYS A 162 42.71 3.91 -10.47
N GLN A 163 43.44 4.50 -11.42
CA GLN A 163 42.97 4.65 -12.80
C GLN A 163 42.78 3.28 -13.47
N GLY A 164 41.55 2.99 -13.89
CA GLY A 164 41.18 1.70 -14.49
C GLY A 164 40.97 0.56 -13.49
N ALA A 165 40.97 0.82 -12.18
CA ALA A 165 40.56 -0.16 -11.18
C ALA A 165 39.07 -0.51 -11.33
N SER A 166 38.72 -1.78 -11.11
CA SER A 166 37.32 -2.20 -11.00
C SER A 166 36.89 -2.17 -9.54
N ILE A 167 35.65 -1.73 -9.29
CA ILE A 167 35.09 -1.50 -7.96
C ILE A 167 33.79 -2.26 -7.87
N SER A 168 33.61 -3.03 -6.80
CA SER A 168 32.35 -3.70 -6.46
C SER A 168 32.02 -3.44 -4.99
N LEU A 169 30.74 -3.42 -4.65
CA LEU A 169 30.30 -3.19 -3.27
C LEU A 169 29.00 -3.92 -2.93
N THR A 170 28.74 -4.11 -1.63
CA THR A 170 27.45 -4.58 -1.13
C THR A 170 26.54 -3.41 -0.79
N LEU A 171 25.26 -3.49 -1.13
CA LEU A 171 24.24 -2.51 -0.75
C LEU A 171 23.19 -3.13 0.17
N THR A 172 22.73 -2.37 1.15
CA THR A 172 21.50 -2.66 1.91
C THR A 172 20.49 -1.57 1.61
N LEU A 173 19.26 -1.93 1.25
CA LEU A 173 18.21 -1.00 0.85
C LEU A 173 17.05 -1.05 1.85
N THR A 174 16.57 0.11 2.28
CA THR A 174 15.36 0.24 3.10
C THR A 174 14.21 0.69 2.22
N ALA A 175 13.08 0.00 2.30
CA ALA A 175 11.88 0.29 1.53
C ALA A 175 10.61 0.23 2.40
N ALA A 176 9.58 0.97 1.99
CA ALA A 176 8.23 0.90 2.55
C ALA A 176 7.23 0.41 1.49
N SER A 177 6.08 -0.13 1.89
CA SER A 177 4.95 -0.41 0.99
C SER A 177 4.49 0.87 0.29
N ALA A 178 4.13 0.76 -1.00
CA ALA A 178 3.97 1.89 -1.92
C ALA A 178 2.54 2.25 -2.31
#